data_AF-A0A959IDY8-F1
#
_entry.id   AF-A0A959IDY8-F1
#
_cell.length_a   1.000
_cell.length_b   1.000
_cell.length_c   1.000
_cell.angle_alpha   90.00
_cell.angle_beta   90.00
_cell.angle_gamma   90.00
#
_symmetry.space_group_name_H-M   'P 1'
#
loop_
_entity.id
_entity.type
_entity.pdbx_description
1 polymer ?
#
loop_
_entity_poly.entity_id
_entity_poly.type
_entity_poly.pdbx_seq_one_letter_code
_entity_poly.pdbx_strand_id
1 'polypeptide(L)'
;LPDLLFGNDGGTGVLINQSSAPGEFAVENNRVPQVDRTTQDLALADVDGDGDLDLFEGNEDGNLLHINDGMGQFANESFARLPQGLNIETRKAAFGDVDGDGDLDLFLANVLFIPGKNPQNRLFLNDGNGFFSDVTATQLPADSDHTIDAIFEDVDLDEDLDLVLGNVFGAPVKVYRNDGNGLFSDATLAILGQYYQRDALGLIAADLNGDGFRDLYICDRKTPPSNNKDLLLLRTTATATEEPEGSEPTALLYPNPVVDHFYLQTALPLPADSLSLLDLQGKVVAQVQAEPQGKGLYRFQVNRSKLRAGLYFLNLEGLVKRIFLAP
;
A
#
# COMPACT_ATOMS: atom_id res chain seq x y z
N LEU A 1 -16.10 3.17 22.16
CA LEU A 1 -16.50 2.17 21.14
C LEU A 1 -16.42 2.89 19.80
N PRO A 2 -15.87 2.29 18.74
CA PRO A 2 -15.81 2.97 17.45
C PRO A 2 -17.20 3.06 16.85
N ASP A 3 -17.53 4.26 16.36
CA ASP A 3 -18.68 4.52 15.49
C ASP A 3 -18.30 4.19 14.03
N LEU A 4 -19.27 4.17 13.12
CA LEU A 4 -19.02 3.94 11.69
C LEU A 4 -19.46 5.15 10.88
N LEU A 5 -18.58 5.60 10.00
CA LEU A 5 -18.91 6.51 8.91
C LEU A 5 -18.79 5.73 7.60
N PHE A 6 -19.71 5.97 6.67
CA PHE A 6 -19.67 5.34 5.36
C PHE A 6 -20.20 6.28 4.28
N GLY A 7 -19.45 6.37 3.19
CA GLY A 7 -19.86 7.08 1.98
C GLY A 7 -20.81 6.24 1.13
N ASN A 8 -21.53 6.90 0.23
CA ASN A 8 -22.55 6.31 -0.63
C ASN A 8 -22.73 7.13 -1.91
N ASP A 9 -23.60 6.68 -2.81
CA ASP A 9 -24.24 7.52 -3.82
C ASP A 9 -25.39 8.26 -3.11
N GLY A 10 -25.06 9.37 -2.44
CA GLY A 10 -25.91 10.04 -1.46
C GLY A 10 -25.14 10.90 -0.46
N GLY A 11 -25.77 11.19 0.68
CA GLY A 11 -25.09 11.83 1.81
C GLY A 11 -24.46 10.81 2.77
N THR A 12 -23.30 11.14 3.33
CA THR A 12 -22.54 10.31 4.27
C THR A 12 -23.38 9.83 5.46
N GLY A 13 -23.40 8.52 5.66
CA GLY A 13 -24.09 7.89 6.77
C GLY A 13 -23.21 7.77 8.01
N VAL A 14 -23.81 7.97 9.18
CA VAL A 14 -23.15 7.74 10.47
C VAL A 14 -23.95 6.75 11.29
N LEU A 15 -23.27 5.76 11.85
CA LEU A 15 -23.82 4.79 12.78
C LEU A 15 -23.10 4.89 14.13
N ILE A 16 -23.86 5.15 15.19
CA ILE A 16 -23.34 5.22 16.55
C ILE A 16 -23.39 3.84 17.19
N ASN A 17 -22.24 3.41 17.73
CA ASN A 17 -22.10 2.14 18.43
C ASN A 17 -22.58 2.30 19.87
N GLN A 18 -23.67 1.62 20.21
CA GLN A 18 -24.36 1.86 21.47
C GLN A 18 -23.58 1.32 22.67
N SER A 19 -23.25 2.22 23.62
CA SER A 19 -22.55 1.83 24.85
C SER A 19 -23.34 0.84 25.73
N SER A 20 -24.67 0.88 25.64
CA SER A 20 -25.57 -0.07 26.32
C SER A 20 -25.57 -1.47 25.70
N ALA A 21 -25.18 -1.60 24.44
CA ALA A 21 -25.16 -2.85 23.68
C ALA A 21 -24.08 -2.79 22.58
N PRO A 22 -22.80 -2.98 22.93
CA PRO A 22 -21.71 -2.86 21.96
C PRO A 22 -21.90 -3.76 20.73
N GLY A 23 -21.83 -3.17 19.54
CA GLY A 23 -22.10 -3.83 18.26
C GLY A 23 -23.53 -3.65 17.73
N GLU A 24 -24.44 -3.09 18.54
CA GLU A 24 -25.71 -2.57 18.07
C GLU A 24 -25.53 -1.11 17.63
N PHE A 25 -25.96 -0.80 16.41
CA PHE A 25 -25.73 0.48 15.76
C PHE A 25 -27.05 1.25 15.56
N ALA A 26 -27.03 2.55 15.89
CA ALA A 26 -28.12 3.46 15.58
C ALA A 26 -27.69 4.48 14.52
N VAL A 27 -28.58 4.73 13.55
CA VAL A 27 -28.37 5.76 12.52
C VAL A 27 -28.39 7.16 13.16
N GLU A 28 -27.43 8.00 12.80
CA GLU A 28 -27.33 9.40 13.26
C GLU A 28 -26.96 10.34 12.11
N ASN A 29 -27.96 10.86 11.39
CA ASN A 29 -27.70 11.64 10.17
C ASN A 29 -27.43 13.14 10.41
N ASN A 30 -27.35 13.60 11.66
CA ASN A 30 -27.19 15.04 11.94
C ASN A 30 -25.75 15.45 12.26
N ARG A 31 -24.85 14.49 12.48
CA ARG A 31 -23.44 14.77 12.82
C ARG A 31 -22.65 15.29 11.63
N VAL A 32 -22.90 14.75 10.45
CA VAL A 32 -22.23 15.14 9.20
C VAL A 32 -23.25 15.82 8.28
N PRO A 33 -22.97 17.04 7.77
CA PRO A 33 -23.84 17.71 6.81
C PRO A 33 -24.09 16.82 5.59
N GLN A 34 -25.36 16.56 5.30
CA GLN A 34 -25.75 15.70 4.19
C GLN A 34 -25.62 16.47 2.87
N VAL A 35 -24.61 16.11 2.09
CA VAL A 35 -24.39 16.63 0.73
C VAL A 35 -24.47 15.46 -0.24
N ASP A 36 -25.34 15.56 -1.24
CA ASP A 36 -25.57 14.48 -2.20
C ASP A 36 -24.40 14.38 -3.18
N ARG A 37 -23.55 13.37 -2.98
CA ARG A 37 -22.35 13.08 -3.79
C ARG A 37 -22.17 11.58 -3.96
N THR A 38 -21.38 11.18 -4.94
CA THR A 38 -20.89 9.81 -5.04
C THR A 38 -19.53 9.70 -4.36
N THR A 39 -19.53 9.25 -3.11
CA THR A 39 -18.31 9.05 -2.34
C THR A 39 -17.61 7.78 -2.80
N GLN A 40 -16.29 7.87 -2.93
CA GLN A 40 -15.41 6.76 -3.30
C GLN A 40 -14.41 6.44 -2.19
N ASP A 41 -14.03 7.44 -1.41
CA ASP A 41 -13.11 7.28 -0.29
C ASP A 41 -13.46 8.21 0.86
N LEU A 42 -13.17 7.75 2.07
CA LEU A 42 -13.25 8.54 3.30
C LEU A 42 -11.89 8.51 3.99
N ALA A 43 -11.37 9.68 4.33
CA ALA A 43 -10.15 9.81 5.10
C ALA A 43 -10.41 10.64 6.36
N LEU A 44 -9.78 10.22 7.46
CA LEU A 44 -9.80 10.95 8.73
C LEU A 44 -8.39 11.48 9.03
N ALA A 45 -8.28 12.75 9.34
CA ALA A 45 -7.04 13.42 9.71
C ALA A 45 -7.35 14.64 10.57
N ASP A 46 -6.49 14.98 11.52
CA ASP A 46 -6.52 16.26 12.24
C ASP A 46 -5.87 17.30 11.33
N VAL A 47 -6.67 18.05 10.56
CA VAL A 47 -6.11 18.93 9.52
C VAL A 47 -5.88 20.35 10.01
N ASP A 48 -6.48 20.77 11.11
CA ASP A 48 -6.30 22.10 11.69
C ASP A 48 -5.57 22.12 13.04
N GLY A 49 -5.04 20.96 13.47
CA GLY A 49 -4.10 20.83 14.58
C GLY A 49 -4.76 20.99 15.94
N ASP A 50 -6.08 20.85 16.04
CA ASP A 50 -6.82 21.02 17.29
C ASP A 50 -6.91 19.72 18.13
N GLY A 51 -6.45 18.60 17.57
CA GLY A 51 -6.37 17.29 18.20
C GLY A 51 -7.55 16.37 17.91
N ASP A 52 -8.56 16.84 17.17
CA ASP A 52 -9.73 16.09 16.79
C ASP A 52 -9.66 15.66 15.31
N LEU A 53 -10.15 14.46 14.99
CA LEU A 53 -10.12 13.99 13.60
C LEU A 53 -11.24 14.64 12.79
N ASP A 54 -10.85 15.27 11.67
CA ASP A 54 -11.72 15.79 10.62
C ASP A 54 -12.00 14.74 9.56
N LEU A 55 -13.03 14.98 8.75
CA LEU A 55 -13.46 14.07 7.69
C LEU A 55 -13.25 14.68 6.30
N PHE A 56 -12.49 13.98 5.47
CA PHE A 56 -12.40 14.24 4.04
C PHE A 56 -13.15 13.18 3.24
N GLU A 57 -13.93 13.62 2.26
CA GLU A 57 -14.67 12.77 1.34
C GLU A 57 -14.13 12.92 -0.09
N GLY A 58 -13.47 11.87 -0.58
CA GLY A 58 -13.09 11.72 -1.98
C GLY A 58 -14.31 11.35 -2.81
N ASN A 59 -14.70 12.21 -3.74
CA ASN A 59 -15.96 12.13 -4.46
C ASN A 59 -15.75 12.18 -5.99
N GLU A 60 -16.75 11.67 -6.73
CA GLU A 60 -16.73 11.72 -8.19
C GLU A 60 -16.92 13.14 -8.77
N ASP A 61 -17.56 14.03 -8.02
CA ASP A 61 -17.98 15.36 -8.48
C ASP A 61 -17.65 16.50 -7.50
N GLY A 62 -16.45 16.47 -6.93
CA GLY A 62 -15.95 17.52 -6.04
C GLY A 62 -15.93 17.05 -4.59
N ASN A 63 -14.74 17.12 -4.01
CA ASN A 63 -14.45 16.59 -2.69
C ASN A 63 -15.01 17.48 -1.58
N LEU A 64 -15.20 16.89 -0.41
CA LEU A 64 -15.67 17.59 0.77
C LEU A 64 -14.66 17.48 1.91
N LEU A 65 -14.50 18.58 2.66
CA LEU A 65 -13.77 18.63 3.91
C LEU A 65 -14.73 19.12 5.00
N HIS A 66 -14.78 18.34 6.07
CA HIS A 66 -15.68 18.49 7.19
C HIS A 66 -14.88 18.63 8.49
N ILE A 67 -14.92 19.80 9.12
CA ILE A 67 -14.18 20.08 10.36
C ILE A 67 -15.00 19.63 11.57
N ASN A 68 -14.39 18.87 12.45
CA ASN A 68 -14.99 18.30 13.66
C ASN A 68 -14.84 19.26 14.84
N ASP A 69 -15.90 19.45 15.62
CA ASP A 69 -15.89 20.30 16.82
C ASP A 69 -15.38 19.61 18.10
N GLY A 70 -14.73 18.45 17.96
CA GLY A 70 -14.31 17.57 19.06
C GLY A 70 -15.42 16.80 19.76
N MET A 71 -16.68 17.10 19.45
CA MET A 71 -17.84 16.35 19.93
C MET A 71 -18.45 15.43 18.86
N GLY A 72 -17.78 15.32 17.71
CA GLY A 72 -18.26 14.57 16.56
C GLY A 72 -19.40 15.28 15.83
N GLN A 73 -19.50 16.61 15.93
CA GLN A 73 -20.32 17.42 15.04
C GLN A 73 -19.41 18.05 13.98
N PHE A 74 -19.78 17.86 12.72
CA PHE A 74 -18.96 18.26 11.60
C PHE A 74 -19.56 19.47 10.88
N ALA A 75 -18.72 20.40 10.47
CA ALA A 75 -19.07 21.53 9.60
C ALA A 75 -18.44 21.36 8.22
N ASN A 76 -19.22 21.46 7.15
CA ASN A 76 -18.67 21.45 5.79
C ASN A 76 -17.95 22.78 5.51
N GLU A 77 -16.62 22.74 5.44
CA GLU A 77 -15.77 23.92 5.19
C GLU A 77 -15.00 23.85 3.86
N SER A 78 -15.38 22.90 2.99
CA SER A 78 -14.74 22.63 1.70
C SER A 78 -14.50 23.88 0.84
N PHE A 79 -15.47 24.80 0.80
CA PHE A 79 -15.35 26.02 -0.02
C PHE A 79 -14.27 26.97 0.48
N ALA A 80 -14.08 27.05 1.80
CA ALA A 80 -13.10 27.95 2.41
C ALA A 80 -11.69 27.34 2.41
N ARG A 81 -11.60 26.02 2.54
CA ARG A 81 -10.35 25.31 2.88
C ARG A 81 -9.72 24.53 1.74
N LEU A 82 -10.48 24.17 0.70
CA LEU A 82 -9.94 23.42 -0.44
C LEU A 82 -9.72 24.31 -1.67
N PRO A 83 -8.77 23.96 -2.56
CA PRO A 83 -8.66 24.56 -3.88
C PRO A 83 -9.96 24.42 -4.70
N GLN A 84 -10.43 25.53 -5.27
CA GLN A 84 -11.72 25.61 -5.98
C GLN A 84 -11.58 25.45 -7.49
N GLY A 85 -12.67 25.04 -8.16
CA GLY A 85 -12.76 24.99 -9.62
C GLY A 85 -12.08 23.79 -10.28
N LEU A 86 -11.69 22.78 -9.50
CA LEU A 86 -11.13 21.53 -10.00
C LEU A 86 -12.23 20.63 -10.55
N ASN A 87 -12.10 20.22 -11.81
CA ASN A 87 -12.98 19.22 -12.42
C ASN A 87 -12.34 17.83 -12.32
N ILE A 88 -12.31 17.27 -11.10
CA ILE A 88 -11.66 16.01 -10.78
C ILE A 88 -12.68 14.97 -10.32
N GLU A 89 -12.26 13.72 -10.41
CA GLU A 89 -12.96 12.54 -9.91
C GLU A 89 -11.96 11.77 -9.06
N THR A 90 -12.14 11.84 -7.74
CA THR A 90 -11.18 11.31 -6.77
C THR A 90 -11.56 9.88 -6.39
N ARG A 91 -10.54 9.01 -6.29
CA ARG A 91 -10.67 7.62 -5.87
C ARG A 91 -9.96 7.29 -4.56
N LYS A 92 -8.98 8.12 -4.18
CA LYS A 92 -8.26 8.00 -2.91
C LYS A 92 -7.86 9.38 -2.40
N ALA A 93 -7.99 9.57 -1.09
CA ALA A 93 -7.33 10.64 -0.35
C ALA A 93 -6.29 10.02 0.58
N ALA A 94 -5.08 10.60 0.61
CA ALA A 94 -4.03 10.22 1.53
C ALA A 94 -3.48 11.48 2.21
N PHE A 95 -3.33 11.40 3.53
CA PHE A 95 -2.73 12.46 4.33
C PHE A 95 -1.31 12.07 4.75
N GLY A 96 -0.40 13.03 4.74
CA GLY A 96 0.99 12.86 5.19
C GLY A 96 1.73 14.20 5.13
N ASP A 97 2.66 14.42 6.06
CA ASP A 97 3.56 15.57 6.06
C ASP A 97 4.63 15.34 4.98
N VAL A 98 4.54 16.06 3.85
CA VAL A 98 5.43 15.84 2.70
C VAL A 98 6.57 16.85 2.62
N ASP A 99 6.51 17.96 3.36
CA ASP A 99 7.57 18.98 3.34
C ASP A 99 8.26 19.19 4.70
N GLY A 100 7.92 18.36 5.69
CA GLY A 100 8.60 18.27 6.98
C GLY A 100 8.26 19.41 7.93
N ASP A 101 7.16 20.13 7.69
CA ASP A 101 6.72 21.24 8.53
C ASP A 101 5.87 20.82 9.74
N GLY A 102 5.44 19.55 9.76
CA GLY A 102 4.67 18.93 10.83
C GLY A 102 3.16 18.93 10.60
N ASP A 103 2.68 19.52 9.50
CA ASP A 103 1.27 19.61 9.16
C ASP A 103 0.89 18.50 8.15
N LEU A 104 -0.35 17.99 8.23
CA LEU A 104 -0.79 16.93 7.32
C LEU A 104 -1.21 17.51 5.96
N ASP A 105 -0.42 17.23 4.93
CA ASP A 105 -0.74 17.55 3.54
C ASP A 105 -1.68 16.51 2.91
N LEU A 106 -2.25 16.85 1.76
CA LEU A 106 -3.28 16.04 1.10
C LEU A 106 -2.89 15.66 -0.32
N PHE A 107 -2.77 14.36 -0.57
CA PHE A 107 -2.68 13.77 -1.90
C PHE A 107 -4.03 13.21 -2.35
N LEU A 108 -4.40 13.46 -3.61
CA LEU A 108 -5.60 12.92 -4.24
C LEU A 108 -5.25 12.08 -5.47
N ALA A 109 -5.62 10.81 -5.42
CA ALA A 109 -5.61 9.93 -6.58
C ALA A 109 -6.85 10.20 -7.45
N ASN A 110 -6.65 10.54 -8.72
CA ASN A 110 -7.74 10.90 -9.62
C ASN A 110 -7.81 9.99 -10.84
N VAL A 111 -9.00 9.97 -11.45
CA VAL A 111 -9.31 9.20 -12.67
C VAL A 111 -10.13 10.05 -13.65
N LEU A 112 -10.41 9.49 -14.84
CA LEU A 112 -11.34 10.05 -15.83
C LEU A 112 -12.46 9.08 -16.24
N PHE A 113 -12.96 8.28 -15.30
CA PHE A 113 -14.02 7.31 -15.62
C PHE A 113 -15.31 8.03 -16.04
N ILE A 114 -15.53 9.22 -15.50
CA ILE A 114 -16.51 10.19 -15.98
C ILE A 114 -15.88 11.06 -17.09
N PRO A 115 -16.46 11.11 -18.30
CA PRO A 115 -15.93 11.92 -19.39
C PRO A 115 -15.77 13.40 -19.03
N GLY A 116 -14.61 13.96 -19.36
CA GLY A 116 -14.29 15.38 -19.14
C GLY A 116 -13.62 15.70 -17.82
N LYS A 117 -13.49 14.72 -16.90
CA LYS A 117 -12.68 14.84 -15.69
C LYS A 117 -11.20 14.92 -16.00
N ASN A 118 -10.46 15.58 -15.12
CA ASN A 118 -9.01 15.67 -15.18
C ASN A 118 -8.39 14.56 -14.31
N PRO A 119 -7.71 13.55 -14.91
CA PRO A 119 -7.16 12.41 -14.19
C PRO A 119 -5.85 12.72 -13.47
N GLN A 120 -5.21 13.88 -13.72
CA GLN A 120 -3.99 14.27 -13.03
C GLN A 120 -4.21 14.14 -11.51
N ASN A 121 -3.30 13.47 -10.82
CA ASN A 121 -3.30 13.41 -9.35
C ASN A 121 -3.09 14.82 -8.77
N ARG A 122 -3.50 15.06 -7.52
CA ARG A 122 -3.30 16.36 -6.86
C ARG A 122 -2.44 16.22 -5.62
N LEU A 123 -1.63 17.24 -5.36
CA LEU A 123 -0.93 17.44 -4.11
C LEU A 123 -1.28 18.83 -3.59
N PHE A 124 -1.84 18.90 -2.38
CA PHE A 124 -2.16 20.14 -1.70
C PHE A 124 -1.40 20.25 -0.39
N LEU A 125 -0.70 21.37 -0.18
CA LEU A 125 -0.04 21.65 1.09
C LEU A 125 -0.99 22.31 2.07
N ASN A 126 -0.93 21.90 3.32
CA ASN A 126 -1.67 22.49 4.43
C ASN A 126 -0.87 23.67 5.03
N ASP A 127 -1.55 24.60 5.71
CA ASP A 127 -0.92 25.72 6.42
C ASP A 127 -0.94 25.54 7.95
N GLY A 128 -1.13 24.29 8.39
CA GLY A 128 -1.32 23.89 9.79
C GLY A 128 -2.63 24.29 10.42
N ASN A 129 -3.48 25.03 9.70
CA ASN A 129 -4.81 25.41 10.16
C ASN A 129 -5.90 24.85 9.24
N GLY A 130 -5.58 23.86 8.39
CA GLY A 130 -6.50 23.18 7.51
C GLY A 130 -6.86 23.98 6.26
N PHE A 131 -6.04 24.94 5.82
CA PHE A 131 -6.23 25.64 4.54
C PHE A 131 -5.23 25.13 3.49
N PHE A 132 -5.78 24.50 2.44
CA PHE A 132 -4.99 23.77 1.45
C PHE A 132 -4.67 24.61 0.21
N SER A 133 -3.41 24.56 -0.23
CA SER A 133 -2.92 25.20 -1.45
C SER A 133 -2.53 24.17 -2.51
N ASP A 134 -3.01 24.34 -3.76
CA ASP A 134 -2.66 23.43 -4.86
C ASP A 134 -1.26 23.69 -5.40
N VAL A 135 -0.34 22.77 -5.12
CA VAL A 135 1.08 22.80 -5.55
C VAL A 135 1.37 21.80 -6.68
N THR A 136 0.36 21.10 -7.17
CA THR A 136 0.47 19.98 -8.12
C THR A 136 1.37 20.33 -9.31
N ALA A 137 1.16 21.50 -9.93
CA ALA A 137 1.85 21.87 -11.16
C ALA A 137 3.37 22.07 -10.99
N THR A 138 3.84 22.30 -9.77
CA THR A 138 5.24 22.57 -9.45
C THR A 138 5.92 21.43 -8.70
N GLN A 139 5.15 20.62 -7.96
CA GLN A 139 5.68 19.64 -7.02
C GLN A 139 5.37 18.20 -7.38
N LEU A 140 4.44 17.93 -8.30
CA LEU A 140 4.08 16.56 -8.69
C LEU A 140 4.36 16.32 -10.18
N PRO A 141 4.90 15.14 -10.57
CA PRO A 141 5.00 14.76 -11.97
C PRO A 141 3.65 14.84 -12.68
N ALA A 142 3.66 15.38 -13.89
CA ALA A 142 2.47 15.42 -14.72
C ALA A 142 2.21 14.04 -15.33
N ASP A 143 1.03 13.47 -15.07
CA ASP A 143 0.57 12.22 -15.64
C ASP A 143 -0.95 12.22 -15.86
N SER A 144 -1.42 11.26 -16.65
CA SER A 144 -2.84 11.08 -16.94
C SER A 144 -3.28 9.63 -16.72
N ASP A 145 -2.59 8.93 -15.83
CA ASP A 145 -2.96 7.56 -15.49
C ASP A 145 -4.22 7.55 -14.62
N HIS A 146 -4.80 6.37 -14.46
CA HIS A 146 -5.96 6.18 -13.61
C HIS A 146 -5.50 5.64 -12.27
N THR A 147 -5.18 6.54 -11.34
CA THR A 147 -4.77 6.16 -10.00
C THR A 147 -6.01 5.90 -9.15
N ILE A 148 -6.11 4.70 -8.59
CA ILE A 148 -7.27 4.30 -7.77
C ILE A 148 -6.90 4.02 -6.32
N ASP A 149 -5.60 3.88 -6.03
CA ASP A 149 -5.09 3.78 -4.67
C ASP A 149 -3.72 4.45 -4.61
N ALA A 150 -3.39 5.00 -3.46
CA ALA A 150 -2.12 5.65 -3.20
C ALA A 150 -1.81 5.56 -1.70
N ILE A 151 -0.53 5.37 -1.38
CA ILE A 151 -0.04 5.40 0.00
C ILE A 151 1.22 6.25 0.08
N PHE A 152 1.37 6.92 1.22
CA PHE A 152 2.65 7.50 1.63
C PHE A 152 3.49 6.44 2.35
N GLU A 153 4.72 6.29 1.92
CA GLU A 153 5.71 5.37 2.46
C GLU A 153 7.09 5.95 2.22
N ASP A 154 7.95 6.02 3.23
CA ASP A 154 9.38 6.24 3.00
C ASP A 154 9.91 5.01 2.27
N VAL A 155 10.06 5.02 0.94
CA VAL A 155 10.40 3.81 0.17
C VAL A 155 11.89 3.55 0.08
N ASP A 156 12.71 4.59 0.26
CA ASP A 156 14.16 4.49 0.13
C ASP A 156 14.96 4.74 1.41
N LEU A 157 14.25 4.85 2.54
CA LEU A 157 14.78 4.95 3.90
C LEU A 157 15.58 6.24 4.13
N ASP A 158 15.14 7.34 3.55
CA ASP A 158 15.68 8.67 3.76
C ASP A 158 14.88 9.52 4.76
N GLU A 159 13.88 8.92 5.41
CA GLU A 159 12.97 9.51 6.40
C GLU A 159 11.92 10.46 5.82
N ASP A 160 11.87 10.64 4.49
CA ASP A 160 10.87 11.45 3.81
C ASP A 160 9.72 10.57 3.28
N LEU A 161 8.48 11.06 3.30
CA LEU A 161 7.34 10.30 2.76
C LEU A 161 7.32 10.34 1.23
N ASP A 162 7.50 9.18 0.59
CA ASP A 162 7.33 8.98 -0.85
C ASP A 162 5.91 8.52 -1.20
N LEU A 163 5.55 8.61 -2.48
CA LEU A 163 4.26 8.15 -2.99
C LEU A 163 4.38 6.84 -3.76
N VAL A 164 3.59 5.84 -3.38
CA VAL A 164 3.36 4.63 -4.18
C VAL A 164 1.96 4.68 -4.76
N LEU A 165 1.83 4.57 -6.08
CA LEU A 165 0.59 4.77 -6.83
C LEU A 165 0.11 3.48 -7.49
N GLY A 166 -1.13 3.10 -7.18
CA GLY A 166 -1.83 1.97 -7.76
C GLY A 166 -2.66 2.43 -8.96
N ASN A 167 -2.19 2.10 -10.16
CA ASN A 167 -2.84 2.53 -11.41
C ASN A 167 -3.56 1.39 -12.10
N VAL A 168 -4.59 1.74 -12.88
CA VAL A 168 -5.39 0.78 -13.65
C VAL A 168 -5.41 1.01 -15.14
N PHE A 169 -5.97 0.02 -15.85
CA PHE A 169 -6.16 -0.01 -17.31
C PHE A 169 -4.84 -0.10 -18.08
N GLY A 170 -3.91 -0.89 -17.54
CA GLY A 170 -2.61 -1.15 -18.14
C GLY A 170 -1.54 -0.10 -17.86
N ALA A 171 -1.86 0.95 -17.10
CA ALA A 171 -0.86 1.83 -16.50
C ALA A 171 -0.10 1.09 -15.37
N PRO A 172 1.22 1.27 -15.26
CA PRO A 172 2.02 0.57 -14.26
C PRO A 172 1.82 1.14 -12.85
N VAL A 173 2.15 0.36 -11.81
CA VAL A 173 2.42 0.91 -10.48
C VAL A 173 3.57 1.90 -10.61
N LYS A 174 3.44 3.05 -9.96
CA LYS A 174 4.45 4.10 -9.94
C LYS A 174 4.95 4.37 -8.53
N VAL A 175 6.19 4.84 -8.44
CA VAL A 175 6.77 5.36 -7.21
C VAL A 175 7.33 6.73 -7.48
N TYR A 176 6.83 7.73 -6.77
CA TYR A 176 7.35 9.10 -6.82
C TYR A 176 8.10 9.38 -5.54
N ARG A 177 9.41 9.62 -5.68
CA ARG A 177 10.30 9.94 -4.57
C ARG A 177 10.18 11.42 -4.21
N ASN A 178 10.03 11.70 -2.93
CA ASN A 178 10.07 13.03 -2.34
C ASN A 178 11.51 13.46 -2.02
N ASP A 179 11.81 14.75 -2.03
CA ASP A 179 13.12 15.30 -1.66
C ASP A 179 13.16 15.90 -0.24
N GLY A 180 12.14 15.57 0.56
CA GLY A 180 11.93 16.08 1.92
C GLY A 180 11.36 17.50 1.97
N ASN A 181 11.08 18.14 0.84
CA ASN A 181 10.47 19.47 0.76
C ASN A 181 9.20 19.46 -0.11
N GLY A 182 8.57 18.29 -0.26
CA GLY A 182 7.36 18.08 -1.04
C GLY A 182 7.58 18.03 -2.55
N LEU A 183 8.82 18.06 -3.07
CA LEU A 183 9.06 17.96 -4.52
C LEU A 183 9.24 16.50 -4.95
N PHE A 184 8.25 15.99 -5.67
CA PHE A 184 8.21 14.61 -6.14
C PHE A 184 8.84 14.42 -7.52
N SER A 185 9.57 13.33 -7.67
CA SER A 185 10.18 12.90 -8.94
C SER A 185 9.93 11.41 -9.21
N ASP A 186 9.81 11.02 -10.48
CA ASP A 186 9.55 9.62 -10.83
C ASP A 186 10.78 8.74 -10.54
N ALA A 187 10.65 7.86 -9.53
CA ALA A 187 11.65 6.90 -9.10
C ALA A 187 11.20 5.44 -9.38
N THR A 188 10.15 5.24 -10.17
CA THR A 188 9.48 3.94 -10.36
C THR A 188 10.45 2.83 -10.75
N LEU A 189 11.31 3.06 -11.74
CA LEU A 189 12.27 2.05 -12.19
C LEU A 189 13.38 1.81 -11.17
N ALA A 190 13.81 2.85 -10.45
CA ALA A 190 14.86 2.73 -9.45
C ALA A 190 14.40 1.90 -8.24
N ILE A 191 13.13 2.06 -7.83
CA ILE A 191 12.58 1.39 -6.65
C ILE A 191 11.99 0.02 -6.98
N LEU A 192 11.19 -0.09 -8.04
CA LEU A 192 10.47 -1.33 -8.37
C LEU A 192 11.21 -2.22 -9.38
N GLY A 193 12.24 -1.71 -10.06
CA GLY A 193 12.97 -2.47 -11.08
C GLY A 193 12.02 -3.03 -12.14
N GLN A 194 12.07 -4.33 -12.38
CA GLN A 194 11.19 -5.03 -13.34
C GLN A 194 9.74 -5.22 -12.85
N TYR A 195 9.44 -4.94 -11.57
CA TYR A 195 8.14 -5.26 -10.98
C TYR A 195 7.07 -4.19 -11.20
N TYR A 196 7.41 -3.04 -11.77
CA TYR A 196 6.50 -1.92 -11.99
C TYR A 196 5.38 -2.18 -13.02
N GLN A 197 5.56 -3.10 -13.97
CA GLN A 197 4.62 -3.36 -15.08
C GLN A 197 3.36 -4.13 -14.64
N ARG A 198 2.62 -3.53 -13.71
CA ARG A 198 1.48 -4.13 -13.02
C ARG A 198 0.36 -3.11 -12.93
N ASP A 199 -0.85 -3.61 -13.12
CA ASP A 199 -2.07 -2.87 -12.85
C ASP A 199 -2.45 -3.21 -11.39
N ALA A 200 -2.71 -2.21 -10.55
CA ALA A 200 -2.89 -2.42 -9.12
C ALA A 200 -4.20 -1.82 -8.62
N LEU A 201 -4.96 -2.64 -7.88
CA LEU A 201 -6.22 -2.24 -7.22
C LEU A 201 -6.03 -1.73 -5.80
N GLY A 202 -4.94 -2.12 -5.15
CA GLY A 202 -4.73 -1.81 -3.75
C GLY A 202 -3.27 -1.93 -3.37
N LEU A 203 -2.86 -1.06 -2.46
CA LEU A 203 -1.52 -0.96 -1.91
C LEU A 203 -1.62 -0.96 -0.38
N ILE A 204 -0.80 -1.78 0.27
CA ILE A 204 -0.65 -1.76 1.72
C ILE A 204 0.83 -1.82 2.03
N ALA A 205 1.28 -0.97 2.94
CA ALA A 205 2.60 -1.07 3.53
C ALA A 205 2.53 -1.32 5.03
N ALA A 206 3.24 -2.35 5.49
CA ALA A 206 3.30 -2.76 6.89
C ALA A 206 4.52 -3.64 7.11
N ASP A 207 5.06 -3.67 8.32
CA ASP A 207 6.08 -4.66 8.70
C ASP A 207 5.41 -6.05 8.81
N LEU A 208 5.42 -6.81 7.70
CA LEU A 208 4.71 -8.08 7.60
C LEU A 208 5.55 -9.27 8.07
N ASN A 209 6.87 -9.08 8.17
CA ASN A 209 7.81 -10.11 8.61
C ASN A 209 8.38 -9.86 10.03
N GLY A 210 8.15 -8.68 10.62
CA GLY A 210 8.61 -8.31 11.95
C GLY A 210 10.09 -7.90 12.02
N ASP A 211 10.70 -7.48 10.92
CA ASP A 211 12.11 -7.07 10.85
C ASP A 211 12.35 -5.57 11.08
N GLY A 212 11.27 -4.82 11.32
CA GLY A 212 11.31 -3.39 11.59
C GLY A 212 11.23 -2.51 10.34
N PHE A 213 11.16 -3.09 9.14
CA PHE A 213 10.93 -2.36 7.89
C PHE A 213 9.51 -2.61 7.36
N ARG A 214 8.86 -1.57 6.82
CA ARG A 214 7.56 -1.77 6.19
C ARG A 214 7.74 -2.42 4.82
N ASP A 215 7.08 -3.55 4.66
CA ASP A 215 6.96 -4.32 3.41
C ASP A 215 5.81 -3.78 2.57
N LEU A 216 5.92 -3.87 1.24
CA LEU A 216 4.86 -3.42 0.32
C LEU A 216 4.11 -4.62 -0.26
N TYR A 217 2.79 -4.63 -0.07
CA TYR A 217 1.86 -5.54 -0.73
C TYR A 217 1.08 -4.82 -1.82
N ILE A 218 1.10 -5.38 -3.02
CA ILE A 218 0.42 -4.87 -4.21
C ILE A 218 -0.64 -5.88 -4.64
N CYS A 219 -1.90 -5.48 -4.57
CA CYS A 219 -3.04 -6.23 -5.09
C CYS A 219 -3.14 -6.03 -6.60
N ASP A 220 -2.86 -7.05 -7.40
CA ASP A 220 -2.76 -6.91 -8.86
C ASP A 220 -4.15 -7.06 -9.50
N ARG A 221 -4.50 -6.15 -10.42
CA ARG A 221 -5.70 -6.30 -11.23
C ARG A 221 -5.41 -7.28 -12.35
N LYS A 222 -5.94 -8.49 -12.21
CA LYS A 222 -5.88 -9.49 -13.27
C LYS A 222 -6.58 -9.02 -14.55
N THR A 223 -5.82 -8.51 -15.51
CA THR A 223 -6.33 -8.05 -16.81
C THR A 223 -5.65 -8.85 -17.92
N PRO A 224 -6.39 -9.66 -18.72
CA PRO A 224 -5.78 -10.43 -19.80
C PRO A 224 -4.97 -9.54 -20.76
N PRO A 225 -3.78 -9.97 -21.22
CA PRO A 225 -3.19 -11.29 -21.07
C PRO A 225 -2.33 -11.48 -19.80
N SER A 226 -2.23 -10.46 -18.92
CA SER A 226 -1.42 -10.57 -17.71
C SER A 226 -1.96 -11.68 -16.80
N ASN A 227 -1.07 -12.59 -16.39
CA ASN A 227 -1.35 -13.60 -15.36
C ASN A 227 -0.62 -13.25 -14.07
N ASN A 228 -0.41 -11.95 -13.87
CA ASN A 228 0.25 -11.40 -12.71
C ASN A 228 -0.58 -11.77 -11.47
N LYS A 229 0.13 -12.20 -10.44
CA LYS A 229 -0.42 -12.41 -9.10
C LYS A 229 -0.05 -11.20 -8.27
N ASP A 230 -0.80 -10.99 -7.20
CA ASP A 230 -0.40 -10.06 -6.13
C ASP A 230 1.08 -10.22 -5.79
N LEU A 231 1.71 -9.09 -5.46
CA LEU A 231 3.14 -9.01 -5.22
C LEU A 231 3.39 -8.54 -3.78
N LEU A 232 4.17 -9.34 -3.05
CA LEU A 232 4.73 -8.96 -1.76
C LEU A 232 6.23 -8.67 -1.92
N LEU A 233 6.59 -7.40 -1.81
CA LEU A 233 7.96 -6.92 -1.73
C LEU A 233 8.33 -6.83 -0.25
N LEU A 234 9.23 -7.73 0.18
CA LEU A 234 9.77 -7.64 1.53
C LEU A 234 10.93 -6.65 1.49
N ARG A 235 10.91 -5.66 2.36
CA ARG A 235 12.03 -4.74 2.52
C ARG A 235 13.05 -5.37 3.45
N THR A 236 14.33 -5.04 3.25
CA THR A 236 15.42 -5.52 4.10
C THR A 236 16.63 -4.60 3.95
N THR A 237 17.50 -4.54 4.95
CA THR A 237 18.79 -3.82 4.87
C THR A 237 19.82 -4.51 3.97
N ALA A 238 19.46 -5.59 3.28
CA ALA A 238 20.38 -6.25 2.38
C ALA A 238 20.69 -5.30 1.21
N THR A 239 21.88 -4.70 1.24
CA THR A 239 22.50 -4.10 0.07
C THR A 239 22.41 -5.12 -1.06
N ALA A 240 21.54 -4.87 -2.03
CA ALA A 240 21.56 -5.60 -3.28
C ALA A 240 22.94 -5.37 -3.90
N THR A 241 23.84 -6.35 -3.78
CA THR A 241 24.90 -6.46 -4.77
C THR A 241 24.18 -6.71 -6.07
N GLU A 242 24.16 -5.71 -6.95
CA GLU A 242 23.54 -5.79 -8.28
C GLU A 242 23.84 -7.17 -8.89
N GLU A 243 22.79 -7.98 -9.09
CA GLU A 243 22.94 -9.10 -10.01
C GLU A 243 23.06 -8.49 -11.41
N PRO A 244 24.14 -8.80 -12.15
CA PRO A 244 24.32 -8.24 -13.48
C PRO A 244 23.15 -8.65 -14.37
N GLU A 245 22.61 -7.69 -15.12
CA GLU A 245 21.52 -7.93 -16.07
C GLU A 245 21.79 -9.19 -16.92
N GLY A 246 20.92 -10.19 -16.81
CA GLY A 246 20.98 -11.43 -17.59
C GLY A 246 21.36 -12.71 -16.85
N SER A 247 21.52 -12.71 -15.52
CA SER A 247 21.61 -13.96 -14.75
C SER A 247 20.26 -14.66 -14.63
N GLU A 248 20.18 -15.90 -15.14
CA GLU A 248 19.12 -16.85 -14.77
C GLU A 248 19.12 -17.02 -13.24
N PRO A 249 17.94 -17.12 -12.58
CA PRO A 249 17.85 -17.23 -11.13
C PRO A 249 18.71 -18.40 -10.63
N THR A 250 19.71 -18.09 -9.80
CA THR A 250 20.69 -19.04 -9.26
C THR A 250 20.05 -20.16 -8.42
N ALA A 251 18.80 -19.95 -7.96
CA ALA A 251 18.00 -20.96 -7.31
C ALA A 251 16.48 -20.79 -7.53
N LEU A 252 15.81 -21.86 -8.00
CA LEU A 252 14.37 -21.94 -8.25
C LEU A 252 13.71 -22.97 -7.32
N LEU A 253 12.63 -22.58 -6.63
CA LEU A 253 11.87 -23.46 -5.74
C LEU A 253 10.60 -23.97 -6.47
N TYR A 254 10.45 -25.29 -6.61
CA TYR A 254 9.28 -25.91 -7.25
C TYR A 254 8.92 -27.25 -6.60
N PRO A 255 7.64 -27.67 -6.56
CA PRO A 255 6.46 -26.82 -6.68
C PRO A 255 6.29 -25.92 -5.46
N ASN A 256 5.51 -24.85 -5.59
CA ASN A 256 4.94 -24.14 -4.44
C ASN A 256 4.13 -25.17 -3.61
N PRO A 257 4.57 -25.58 -2.41
CA PRO A 257 4.31 -26.94 -1.98
C PRO A 257 2.90 -27.13 -1.43
N VAL A 258 2.08 -27.82 -2.22
CA VAL A 258 0.80 -28.43 -1.83
C VAL A 258 1.02 -29.84 -1.24
N VAL A 259 2.28 -30.24 -1.03
CA VAL A 259 2.71 -31.60 -0.64
C VAL A 259 3.80 -31.55 0.45
N ASP A 260 4.12 -32.69 1.05
CA ASP A 260 5.07 -32.87 2.16
C ASP A 260 6.56 -32.71 1.79
N HIS A 261 6.85 -32.12 0.64
CA HIS A 261 8.20 -31.90 0.13
C HIS A 261 8.24 -30.70 -0.82
N PHE A 262 9.44 -30.16 -1.03
CA PHE A 262 9.72 -29.15 -2.05
C PHE A 262 11.03 -29.47 -2.77
N TYR A 263 11.26 -28.87 -3.92
CA TYR A 263 12.53 -28.96 -4.64
C TYR A 263 13.19 -27.59 -4.74
N LEU A 264 14.52 -27.61 -4.72
CA LEU A 264 15.38 -26.48 -4.97
C LEU A 264 16.32 -26.86 -6.13
N GLN A 265 16.19 -26.16 -7.24
CA GLN A 265 17.12 -26.25 -8.36
C GLN A 265 18.16 -25.14 -8.18
N THR A 266 19.45 -25.48 -8.04
CA THR A 266 20.54 -24.52 -7.90
C THR A 266 21.61 -24.73 -8.98
N ALA A 267 22.26 -23.65 -9.40
CA ALA A 267 23.42 -23.74 -10.30
C ALA A 267 24.72 -24.10 -9.55
N LEU A 268 24.78 -23.81 -8.25
CA LEU A 268 25.90 -24.09 -7.36
C LEU A 268 25.54 -25.21 -6.37
N PRO A 269 26.50 -26.05 -5.94
CA PRO A 269 26.27 -27.04 -4.89
C PRO A 269 25.75 -26.39 -3.61
N LEU A 270 24.90 -27.11 -2.87
CA LEU A 270 24.48 -26.65 -1.56
C LEU A 270 25.68 -26.55 -0.60
N PRO A 271 25.71 -25.51 0.25
CA PRO A 271 26.80 -25.34 1.21
C PRO A 271 26.77 -26.38 2.34
N ALA A 272 25.60 -26.95 2.62
CA ALA A 272 25.39 -28.00 3.60
C ALA A 272 24.31 -28.98 3.15
N ASP A 273 24.42 -30.23 3.62
CA ASP A 273 23.43 -31.28 3.35
C ASP A 273 22.12 -31.06 4.13
N SER A 274 22.12 -30.15 5.11
CA SER A 274 20.95 -29.76 5.89
C SER A 274 20.80 -28.25 5.93
N LEU A 275 19.57 -27.77 5.75
CA LEU A 275 19.23 -26.36 5.74
C LEU A 275 18.20 -26.05 6.82
N SER A 276 18.30 -24.84 7.37
CA SER A 276 17.38 -24.37 8.39
C SER A 276 16.10 -23.85 7.77
N LEU A 277 14.96 -24.34 8.27
CA LEU A 277 13.65 -23.78 8.03
C LEU A 277 13.32 -22.79 9.15
N LEU A 278 12.99 -21.56 8.77
CA LEU A 278 12.72 -20.44 9.67
C LEU A 278 11.22 -20.12 9.62
N ASP A 279 10.63 -19.74 10.75
CA ASP A 279 9.30 -19.13 10.76
C ASP A 279 9.36 -17.64 10.34
N LEU A 280 8.19 -16.99 10.36
CA LEU A 280 8.05 -15.57 10.06
C LEU A 280 8.93 -14.68 10.95
N GLN A 281 9.23 -15.10 12.18
CA GLN A 281 10.07 -14.35 13.12
C GLN A 281 11.56 -14.65 12.96
N GLY A 282 11.97 -15.33 11.88
CA GLY A 282 13.36 -15.73 11.65
C GLY A 282 13.87 -16.79 12.62
N LYS A 283 12.98 -17.46 13.37
CA LYS A 283 13.38 -18.52 14.31
C LYS A 283 13.45 -19.85 13.58
N VAL A 284 14.53 -20.58 13.79
CA VAL A 284 14.68 -21.95 13.26
C VAL A 284 13.61 -22.85 13.88
N VAL A 285 12.70 -23.35 13.05
CA VAL A 285 11.61 -24.26 13.43
C VAL A 285 11.86 -25.71 13.03
N ALA A 286 12.69 -25.94 12.01
CA ALA A 286 13.10 -27.26 11.58
C ALA A 286 14.45 -27.24 10.86
N GLN A 287 15.06 -28.42 10.78
CA GLN A 287 16.15 -28.70 9.85
C GLN A 287 15.60 -29.63 8.77
N VAL A 288 15.85 -29.31 7.51
CA VAL A 288 15.46 -30.13 6.36
C VAL A 288 16.71 -30.68 5.68
N GLN A 289 16.66 -31.94 5.31
CA GLN A 289 17.79 -32.61 4.65
C GLN A 289 17.63 -32.50 3.13
N ALA A 290 18.73 -32.18 2.45
CA ALA A 290 18.80 -32.20 1.00
C ALA A 290 18.94 -33.64 0.49
N GLU A 291 18.05 -34.06 -0.39
CA GLU A 291 18.09 -35.31 -1.14
C GLU A 291 18.47 -35.00 -2.61
N PRO A 292 19.73 -35.22 -3.03
CA PRO A 292 20.15 -34.92 -4.39
C PRO A 292 19.36 -35.74 -5.43
N GLN A 293 18.80 -35.07 -6.43
CA GLN A 293 18.08 -35.70 -7.55
C GLN A 293 18.90 -35.70 -8.85
N GLY A 294 20.08 -35.06 -8.83
CA GLY A 294 20.98 -34.88 -9.98
C GLY A 294 20.80 -33.54 -10.68
N LYS A 295 21.81 -33.12 -11.46
CA LYS A 295 21.82 -31.85 -12.23
C LYS A 295 21.50 -30.59 -11.39
N GLY A 296 21.97 -30.52 -10.14
CA GLY A 296 21.72 -29.38 -9.26
C GLY A 296 20.30 -29.29 -8.69
N LEU A 297 19.48 -30.34 -8.86
CA LEU A 297 18.16 -30.45 -8.23
C LEU A 297 18.26 -31.18 -6.89
N TYR A 298 17.69 -30.58 -5.86
CA TYR A 298 17.60 -31.15 -4.52
C TYR A 298 16.15 -31.23 -4.09
N ARG A 299 15.75 -32.36 -3.51
CA ARG A 299 14.43 -32.56 -2.89
C ARG A 299 14.59 -32.42 -1.37
N PHE A 300 13.61 -31.79 -0.72
CA PHE A 300 13.57 -31.64 0.72
C PHE A 300 12.25 -32.16 1.25
N GLN A 301 12.30 -33.08 2.20
CA GLN A 301 11.12 -33.59 2.88
C GLN A 301 10.78 -32.72 4.10
N VAL A 302 9.50 -32.38 4.27
CA VAL A 302 9.01 -31.55 5.36
C VAL A 302 7.98 -32.31 6.19
N ASN A 303 8.21 -32.41 7.51
CA ASN A 303 7.26 -33.06 8.41
C ASN A 303 6.14 -32.09 8.83
N ARG A 304 5.05 -32.10 8.06
CA ARG A 304 3.87 -31.24 8.29
C ARG A 304 3.17 -31.46 9.63
N SER A 305 3.32 -32.62 10.28
CA SER A 305 2.74 -32.84 11.61
C SER A 305 3.42 -32.05 12.72
N LYS A 306 4.63 -31.53 12.47
CA LYS A 306 5.44 -30.77 13.42
C LYS A 306 5.47 -29.27 13.15
N LEU A 307 4.87 -28.84 12.03
CA LEU A 307 4.88 -27.45 11.57
C LEU A 307 3.44 -26.98 11.42
N ARG A 308 3.17 -25.75 11.83
CA ARG A 308 1.85 -25.13 11.60
C ARG A 308 1.72 -24.78 10.12
N ALA A 309 0.50 -24.71 9.60
CA ALA A 309 0.30 -24.07 8.30
C ALA A 309 0.79 -22.63 8.36
N GLY A 310 1.49 -22.15 7.33
CA GLY A 310 2.09 -20.82 7.32
C GLY A 310 3.25 -20.66 6.34
N LEU A 311 3.78 -19.45 6.29
CA LEU A 311 4.97 -19.11 5.52
C LEU A 311 6.23 -19.40 6.34
N TYR A 312 7.22 -19.98 5.67
CA TYR A 312 8.53 -20.35 6.20
C TYR A 312 9.63 -19.88 5.24
N PHE A 313 10.87 -19.84 5.71
CA PHE A 313 12.02 -19.46 4.91
C PHE A 313 13.14 -20.48 5.00
N LEU A 314 13.87 -20.66 3.92
CA LEU A 314 15.07 -21.49 3.86
C LEU A 314 16.30 -20.58 3.87
N ASN A 315 17.21 -20.81 4.81
CA ASN A 315 18.48 -20.09 4.86
C ASN A 315 19.55 -20.83 4.03
N LEU A 316 20.05 -20.19 2.99
CA LEU A 316 21.14 -20.64 2.13
C LEU A 316 22.34 -19.71 2.33
N GLU A 317 23.06 -19.83 3.46
CA GLU A 317 24.30 -19.07 3.77
C GLU A 317 24.30 -17.60 3.26
N GLY A 318 23.24 -16.85 3.58
CA GLY A 318 23.10 -15.43 3.18
C GLY A 318 22.07 -15.15 2.08
N LEU A 319 21.52 -16.17 1.41
CA LEU A 319 20.34 -16.06 0.54
C LEU A 319 19.11 -16.66 1.25
N VAL A 320 18.09 -15.84 1.47
CA VAL A 320 16.81 -16.28 2.05
C VAL A 320 15.81 -16.56 0.92
N LYS A 321 15.25 -17.77 0.86
CA LYS A 321 14.22 -18.16 -0.13
C LYS A 321 12.92 -18.59 0.57
N ARG A 322 11.78 -18.15 0.03
CA ARG A 322 10.44 -18.31 0.64
C ARG A 322 9.85 -19.70 0.39
N ILE A 323 9.23 -20.32 1.40
CA ILE A 323 8.51 -21.60 1.34
C ILE A 323 7.14 -21.47 2.01
N PHE A 324 6.03 -21.71 1.31
CA PHE A 324 4.69 -21.69 1.91
C PHE A 324 4.18 -23.10 2.21
N LEU A 325 3.80 -23.40 3.46
CA LEU A 325 3.17 -24.66 3.83
C LEU A 325 1.66 -24.44 4.04
N ALA A 326 0.84 -24.97 3.13
CA ALA A 326 -0.62 -24.99 3.25
C ALA A 326 -1.10 -25.95 4.38
N PRO A 327 -2.34 -25.81 4.88
CA PRO A 327 -2.95 -26.72 5.86
C PRO A 327 -3.13 -28.17 5.37
#